data_AF-X1HUC9-F1
#
_entry.id   AF-X1HUC9-F1
#
_cell.length_a   1.000
_cell.length_b   1.000
_cell.length_c   1.000
_cell.angle_alpha   90.00
_cell.angle_beta   90.00
_cell.angle_gamma   90.00
#
_symmetry.space_group_name_H-M   'P 1'
#
loop_
_entity.id
_entity.type
_entity.pdbx_description
1 polymer ?
#
loop_
_entity_poly.entity_id
_entity_poly.type
_entity_poly.pdbx_seq_one_letter_code
_entity_poly.pdbx_strand_id
1 'polypeptide(L)' 'DLNDVNLKLAKEMGIKISIGTDAHSPEGLLWMKFGVATARRGWLGPKNAVNTYSLKKLLTARKINKKRSQLIFR' A
#
# COMPACT_ATOMS: atom_id res chain seq x y z
N ASP A 1 -11.36 -3.46 -5.37
CA ASP A 1 -11.13 -2.26 -4.55
C ASP A 1 -11.83 -2.33 -3.21
N LEU A 2 -11.27 -1.63 -2.21
CA LEU A 2 -11.94 -1.37 -0.94
C LEU A 2 -12.59 0.01 -0.99
N ASN A 3 -13.87 0.10 -0.61
CA ASN A 3 -14.51 1.39 -0.35
C ASN A 3 -14.09 1.92 1.04
N ASP A 4 -14.55 3.13 1.39
CA ASP A 4 -14.26 3.79 2.65
C ASP A 4 -14.74 3.02 3.89
N VAL A 5 -15.91 2.38 3.84
CA VAL A 5 -16.41 1.51 4.93
C VAL A 5 -15.47 0.34 5.19
N ASN A 6 -15.06 -0.37 4.14
CA ASN A 6 -14.14 -1.50 4.26
C ASN A 6 -12.74 -1.06 4.71
N LEU A 7 -12.30 0.13 4.27
CA LEU A 7 -11.03 0.70 4.73
C LEU A 7 -11.06 1.05 6.22
N LYS A 8 -12.18 1.59 6.72
CA LYS A 8 -12.36 1.87 8.15
C LYS A 8 -12.29 0.59 8.98
N LEU A 9 -12.99 -0.47 8.55
CA LEU A 9 -12.93 -1.77 9.21
C LEU A 9 -11.51 -2.35 9.20
N ALA A 10 -10.82 -2.32 8.05
CA ALA A 10 -9.45 -2.80 7.95
C ALA A 10 -8.49 -2.04 8.89
N LYS A 11 -8.68 -0.73 9.04
CA LYS A 11 -7.96 0.10 10.01
C LYS A 11 -8.21 -0.36 11.45
N GLU A 12 -9.46 -0.64 11.82
CA GLU A 12 -9.84 -1.10 13.17
C GLU A 12 -9.24 -2.48 13.48
N MET A 13 -9.12 -3.33 12.48
CA MET A 13 -8.43 -4.63 12.57
C MET A 13 -6.90 -4.53 12.57
N GLY A 14 -6.33 -3.32 12.47
CA GLY A 14 -4.88 -3.11 12.43
C GLY A 14 -4.20 -3.51 11.11
N ILE A 15 -4.97 -3.79 10.07
CA ILE A 15 -4.47 -4.20 8.76
C ILE A 15 -3.78 -3.01 8.07
N LYS A 16 -2.62 -3.27 7.44
CA LYS A 16 -1.91 -2.28 6.63
C LYS A 16 -2.46 -2.27 5.21
N ILE A 17 -2.67 -1.07 4.66
CA ILE A 17 -3.25 -0.86 3.34
C ILE A 17 -2.16 -0.45 2.34
N SER A 18 -2.27 -0.95 1.11
CA SER A 18 -1.52 -0.47 -0.04
C SER A 18 -2.46 0.30 -0.95
N ILE A 19 -2.04 1.47 -1.40
CA ILE A 19 -2.78 2.31 -2.36
C ILE A 19 -2.07 2.17 -3.72
N GLY A 20 -2.83 1.85 -4.77
CA GLY A 20 -2.33 1.69 -6.13
C GLY A 20 -3.38 2.16 -7.14
N THR A 21 -2.91 2.57 -8.32
CA THR A 21 -3.78 3.08 -9.40
C THR A 21 -4.08 2.04 -10.49
N ASP A 22 -3.45 0.86 -10.41
CA ASP A 22 -3.48 -0.17 -11.46
C ASP A 22 -3.17 0.41 -12.86
N ALA A 23 -2.15 1.27 -12.90
CA ALA A 23 -1.81 2.03 -14.09
C ALA A 23 -1.22 1.12 -15.18
N HIS A 24 -1.78 1.21 -16.39
CA HIS A 24 -1.29 0.53 -17.61
C HIS A 24 -0.50 1.49 -18.53
N SER A 25 -0.38 2.76 -18.14
CA SER A 25 0.45 3.80 -18.76
C SER A 25 0.91 4.80 -17.69
N PRO A 26 1.96 5.62 -17.95
CA PRO A 26 2.45 6.61 -16.99
C PRO A 26 1.39 7.61 -16.51
N GLU A 27 0.46 8.00 -17.39
CA GLU A 27 -0.59 8.97 -17.09
C GLU A 27 -1.55 8.46 -16.00
N GLY A 28 -1.76 7.14 -15.93
CA GLY A 28 -2.59 6.50 -14.91
C GLY A 28 -2.05 6.69 -13.48
N LEU A 29 -0.76 7.01 -13.31
CA LEU A 29 -0.17 7.30 -12.00
C LEU A 29 -0.74 8.58 -11.37
N LEU A 30 -1.25 9.52 -12.20
CA LEU A 30 -1.85 10.77 -11.72
C LEU A 30 -3.13 10.55 -10.90
N TRP A 31 -3.73 9.35 -10.99
CA TRP A 31 -4.94 8.98 -10.26
C TRP A 31 -4.68 8.61 -8.80
N MET A 32 -3.42 8.56 -8.34
CA MET A 32 -3.07 8.24 -6.95
C MET A 32 -3.82 9.12 -5.93
N LYS A 33 -4.10 10.38 -6.30
CA LYS A 33 -4.88 11.33 -5.48
C LYS A 33 -6.27 10.79 -5.11
N PHE A 34 -6.91 10.01 -5.97
CA PHE A 34 -8.21 9.41 -5.68
C PHE A 34 -8.11 8.29 -4.65
N GLY A 35 -7.08 7.43 -4.75
CA GLY A 35 -6.81 6.43 -3.72
C GLY A 35 -6.53 7.04 -2.36
N VAL A 36 -5.78 8.16 -2.32
CA VAL A 36 -5.57 8.94 -1.08
C VAL A 36 -6.88 9.54 -0.56
N ALA A 37 -7.74 10.08 -1.43
CA ALA A 37 -9.04 10.63 -1.03
C ALA A 37 -9.96 9.55 -0.43
N THR A 38 -10.03 8.36 -1.04
CA THR A 38 -10.78 7.21 -0.50
C THR A 38 -10.22 6.75 0.85
N ALA A 39 -8.89 6.70 0.99
CA ALA A 39 -8.24 6.40 2.28
C ALA A 39 -8.63 7.40 3.38
N ARG A 40 -8.65 8.71 3.06
CA ARG A 40 -9.08 9.75 4.01
C ARG A 40 -10.55 9.59 4.41
N ARG A 41 -11.44 9.25 3.48
CA ARG A 41 -12.85 8.93 3.77
C ARG A 41 -12.99 7.72 4.70
N GLY A 42 -12.13 6.71 4.56
CA GLY A 42 -12.02 5.58 5.50
C GLY A 42 -11.28 5.89 6.81
N TRP A 43 -10.94 7.16 7.06
CA TRP A 43 -10.22 7.65 8.23
C TRP A 43 -8.80 7.09 8.37
N LEU A 44 -8.16 6.66 7.29
CA LEU A 44 -6.77 6.21 7.32
C LEU A 44 -5.84 7.41 7.50
N GLY A 45 -4.84 7.25 8.38
CA GLY A 45 -3.69 8.14 8.45
C GLY A 45 -2.43 7.51 7.86
N PRO A 46 -1.29 8.22 7.81
CA PRO A 46 -0.04 7.71 7.25
C PRO A 46 0.39 6.35 7.83
N LYS A 47 0.22 6.16 9.15
CA LYS A 47 0.55 4.90 9.83
C LYS A 47 -0.25 3.67 9.36
N ASN A 48 -1.34 3.88 8.63
CA ASN A 48 -2.20 2.82 8.09
C ASN A 48 -1.78 2.37 6.70
N ALA A 49 -1.02 3.17 5.94
CA ALA A 49 -0.65 2.88 4.55
C ALA A 49 0.83 2.52 4.41
N VAL A 50 1.14 1.44 3.70
CA VAL A 50 2.54 1.03 3.45
C VAL A 50 3.27 1.97 2.50
N ASN A 51 2.54 2.73 1.68
CA ASN A 51 3.07 3.72 0.76
C ASN A 51 3.88 4.84 1.46
N THR A 52 3.70 5.04 2.76
CA THR A 52 4.44 6.06 3.53
C THR A 52 5.71 5.51 4.19
N TYR A 53 6.04 4.24 3.97
CA TYR A 53 7.27 3.65 4.51
C TYR A 53 8.47 4.14 3.70
N SER A 54 9.61 4.28 4.37
CA SER A 54 10.88 4.37 3.65
C SER A 54 11.12 3.08 2.86
N LEU A 55 11.88 3.16 1.77
CA LEU A 55 12.20 2.00 0.94
C LEU A 55 12.79 0.84 1.76
N LYS A 56 13.73 1.13 2.67
CA LYS A 56 14.33 0.14 3.57
C LYS A 56 13.27 -0.58 4.41
N LYS A 57 12.36 0.18 5.04
CA LYS A 57 11.30 -0.38 5.87
C LYS A 57 10.32 -1.22 5.05
N LEU A 58 9.94 -0.77 3.86
CA LEU A 58 9.05 -1.50 2.96
C LEU A 58 9.66 -2.85 2.54
N LEU A 59 10.94 -2.86 2.18
CA LEU A 59 11.66 -4.08 1.80
C LEU A 59 11.79 -5.07 2.97
N THR A 60 11.95 -4.58 4.20
CA THR A 60 11.95 -5.44 5.40
C THR A 60 10.56 -5.96 5.76
N ALA A 61 9.51 -5.15 5.60
CA ALA A 61 8.13 -5.52 5.96
C ALA A 61 7.50 -6.53 4.99
N ARG A 62 8.00 -6.60 3.75
CA ARG A 62 7.55 -7.58 2.75
C ARG A 62 7.84 -9.00 3.27
N LYS A 63 6.83 -9.88 3.27
CA LYS A 63 7.03 -11.33 3.41
C LYS A 63 7.72 -11.86 2.15
N ILE A 64 9.03 -11.64 2.05
CA ILE A 64 9.87 -12.28 1.04
C ILE A 64 10.19 -13.68 1.56
N ASN A 65 9.88 -14.70 0.77
CA ASN A 65 10.42 -16.02 1.00
C ASN A 65 11.95 -15.93 0.81
N LYS A 66 12.70 -15.75 1.92
CA LYS A 66 14.14 -15.44 1.92
C LYS A 66 15.00 -16.45 1.13
N LYS A 67 14.47 -17.66 0.86
CA LYS A 67 15.09 -18.66 -0.01
C LYS A 67 15.30 -18.18 -1.46
N ARG A 68 14.49 -17.25 -1.97
CA ARG A 68 14.56 -16.79 -3.38
C ARG A 68 15.43 -15.56 -3.59
N SER A 69 15.72 -14.79 -2.54
CA SER A 69 16.52 -13.55 -2.62
C SER A 69 18.03 -13.78 -2.77
N GLN A 70 18.55 -14.95 -2.39
CA GLN A 70 19.96 -15.31 -2.61
C GLN A 70 20.26 -15.80 -4.03
N LEU A 71 19.23 -16.05 -4.85
CA LEU A 71 19.39 -16.59 -6.20
C LEU A 71 19.40 -15.50 -7.30
N ILE A 72 18.99 -14.26 -6.98
CA ILE A 72 18.84 -13.17 -7.97
C ILE A 72 20.03 -12.18 -7.92
N PHE A 73 20.88 -12.28 -6.90
CA PHE A 73 22.12 -11.49 -6.76
C PHE A 73 23.39 -12.37 -6.82
N ARG A 74 23.29 -13.54 -7.46
CA ARG A 74 24.40 -14.37 -7.91
C ARG A 74 24.32 -14.47 -9.44
#